data_AF-A0A9E0IXF3-F1
#
_entry.id   AF-A0A9E0IXF3-F1
#
_cell.length_a   1.000
_cell.length_b   1.000
_cell.length_c   1.000
_cell.angle_alpha   90.00
_cell.angle_beta   90.00
_cell.angle_gamma   90.00
#
_symmetry.space_group_name_H-M   'P 1'
#
loop_
_entity.id
_entity.type
_entity.pdbx_description
1 polymer ?
#
loop_
_entity_poly.entity_id
_entity_poly.type
_entity_poly.pdbx_seq_one_letter_code
_entity_poly.pdbx_strand_id
1 'polypeptide(L)'
;MKNKKFIKLPLTPAEKALLRKHKIKLADLHTFTTDELEFLLKATSGRAREIRALAEFQTVPSIGIRFAEDLVFLGYYALKELKNKDGAKLTEEYERRKAYWIDPCVEDQFRLVVYFANTGDASKSWWAFTPERKKYRQENGYPADRPQKAWYETIGKGHKAPDDLLTLKDERS
;
A
#
# COMPACT_ATOMS: atom_id res chain seq x y z
N MET A 1 -2.54 -22.40 12.73
CA MET A 1 -3.81 -21.64 12.66
C MET A 1 -3.72 -20.69 11.47
N LYS A 2 -4.62 -20.79 10.48
CA LYS A 2 -4.63 -19.85 9.34
C LYS A 2 -5.09 -18.48 9.85
N ASN A 3 -4.17 -17.55 10.07
CA ASN A 3 -4.52 -16.19 10.46
C ASN A 3 -5.45 -15.59 9.40
N LYS A 4 -6.67 -15.24 9.80
CA LYS A 4 -7.65 -14.59 8.94
C LYS A 4 -7.12 -13.20 8.59
N LYS A 5 -6.49 -13.05 7.43
CA LYS A 5 -6.00 -11.75 6.95
C LYS A 5 -7.19 -10.82 6.70
N PHE A 6 -7.22 -9.72 7.44
CA PHE A 6 -8.22 -8.68 7.27
C PHE A 6 -7.76 -7.73 6.17
N ILE A 7 -8.27 -7.94 4.95
CA ILE A 7 -7.98 -7.10 3.78
C ILE A 7 -9.04 -6.01 3.69
N LYS A 8 -8.61 -4.76 3.55
CA LYS A 8 -9.47 -3.59 3.32
C LYS A 8 -9.26 -3.12 1.89
N LEU A 9 -10.34 -2.85 1.15
CA LEU A 9 -10.28 -2.34 -0.22
C LEU A 9 -11.28 -1.19 -0.38
N PRO A 10 -10.94 -0.12 -1.12
CA PRO A 10 -11.79 1.04 -1.34
C PRO A 10 -12.88 0.73 -2.39
N LEU A 11 -13.67 -0.32 -2.18
CA LEU A 11 -14.73 -0.74 -3.10
C LEU A 11 -15.99 0.09 -2.94
N THR A 12 -16.61 0.44 -4.06
CA THR A 12 -17.94 1.05 -4.12
C THR A 12 -19.03 0.09 -3.61
N PRO A 13 -20.19 0.59 -3.18
CA PRO A 13 -21.32 -0.28 -2.80
C PRO A 13 -21.75 -1.25 -3.92
N ALA A 14 -21.67 -0.82 -5.18
CA ALA A 14 -21.98 -1.63 -6.35
C ALA A 14 -20.97 -2.78 -6.53
N GLU A 15 -19.67 -2.49 -6.48
CA GLU A 15 -18.60 -3.50 -6.52
C GLU A 15 -18.77 -4.52 -5.38
N LYS A 16 -19.04 -4.05 -4.14
CA LYS A 16 -19.32 -4.93 -3.00
C LYS A 16 -20.55 -5.81 -3.20
N ALA A 17 -21.59 -5.31 -3.87
CA ALA A 17 -22.79 -6.11 -4.18
C ALA A 17 -22.47 -7.22 -5.20
N LEU A 18 -21.68 -6.92 -6.22
CA LEU A 18 -21.24 -7.90 -7.22
C LEU A 18 -20.40 -9.02 -6.59
N LEU A 19 -19.40 -8.68 -5.77
CA LEU A 19 -18.59 -9.69 -5.08
C LEU A 19 -19.43 -10.61 -4.19
N ARG A 20 -20.40 -10.05 -3.44
CA ARG A 20 -21.35 -10.84 -2.62
C ARG A 20 -22.19 -11.77 -3.49
N LYS A 21 -22.72 -11.28 -4.62
CA LYS A 21 -23.50 -12.08 -5.58
C LYS A 21 -22.69 -13.27 -6.11
N HIS A 22 -21.42 -13.06 -6.41
CA HIS A 22 -20.50 -14.11 -6.90
C HIS A 22 -19.84 -14.91 -5.78
N LYS A 23 -20.14 -14.64 -4.50
CA LYS A 23 -19.55 -15.29 -3.31
C LYS A 23 -18.02 -15.20 -3.26
N ILE A 24 -17.45 -14.12 -3.81
CA ILE A 24 -16.01 -13.88 -3.85
C ILE A 24 -15.58 -13.15 -2.57
N LYS A 25 -14.52 -13.63 -1.92
CA LYS A 25 -13.94 -12.97 -0.75
C LYS A 25 -12.92 -11.93 -1.19
N LEU A 26 -12.83 -10.82 -0.45
CA LEU A 26 -11.84 -9.76 -0.73
C LEU A 26 -10.40 -10.28 -0.74
N ALA A 27 -10.11 -11.25 0.13
CA ALA A 27 -8.77 -11.83 0.24
C ALA A 27 -8.36 -12.63 -0.99
N ASP A 28 -9.30 -13.08 -1.81
CA ASP A 28 -9.04 -13.91 -2.97
C ASP A 28 -8.89 -13.07 -4.24
N LEU A 29 -9.18 -11.76 -4.22
CA LEU A 29 -9.18 -10.91 -5.42
C LEU A 29 -7.82 -10.85 -6.14
N HIS A 30 -6.72 -11.02 -5.41
CA HIS A 30 -5.38 -11.05 -6.00
C HIS A 30 -5.11 -12.29 -6.88
N THR A 31 -5.91 -13.36 -6.74
CA THR A 31 -5.76 -14.59 -7.53
C THR A 31 -6.43 -14.51 -8.89
N PHE A 32 -7.27 -13.50 -9.13
CA PHE A 32 -7.92 -13.26 -10.41
C PHE A 32 -6.99 -12.47 -11.34
N THR A 33 -7.16 -12.68 -12.64
CA THR A 33 -6.60 -11.83 -13.68
C THR A 33 -7.32 -10.49 -13.73
N THR A 34 -6.70 -9.51 -14.39
CA THR A 34 -7.32 -8.19 -14.57
C THR A 34 -8.64 -8.31 -15.34
N ASP A 35 -8.66 -9.05 -16.45
CA ASP A 35 -9.84 -9.22 -17.32
C ASP A 35 -11.01 -9.90 -16.59
N GLU A 36 -10.71 -10.90 -15.75
CA GLU A 36 -11.73 -11.51 -14.89
C GLU A 36 -12.33 -10.49 -13.91
N LEU A 37 -11.50 -9.63 -13.31
CA LEU A 37 -11.97 -8.60 -12.39
C LEU A 37 -12.73 -7.48 -13.11
N GLU A 38 -12.35 -7.11 -14.34
CA GLU A 38 -13.11 -6.17 -15.17
C GLU A 38 -14.54 -6.68 -15.38
N PHE A 39 -14.68 -7.94 -15.77
CA PHE A 39 -15.97 -8.58 -15.96
C PHE A 39 -16.76 -8.70 -14.65
N LEU A 40 -16.13 -9.20 -13.58
CA LEU A 40 -16.76 -9.43 -12.28
C LEU A 40 -17.24 -8.13 -11.60
N LEU A 41 -16.44 -7.07 -11.69
CA LEU A 41 -16.71 -5.79 -11.04
C LEU A 41 -17.47 -4.81 -11.96
N LYS A 42 -17.62 -5.14 -13.25
CA LYS A 42 -18.10 -4.22 -14.29
C LYS A 42 -17.34 -2.90 -14.26
N ALA A 43 -16.02 -3.01 -14.15
CA ALA A 43 -15.10 -1.90 -13.95
C ALA A 43 -14.20 -1.71 -15.17
N THR A 44 -13.57 -0.53 -15.27
CA THR A 44 -12.52 -0.30 -16.28
C THR A 44 -11.26 -1.11 -15.97
N SER A 45 -10.43 -1.37 -16.99
CA SER A 45 -9.14 -2.05 -16.81
C SER A 45 -8.23 -1.39 -15.79
N GLY A 46 -8.24 -0.05 -15.75
CA GLY A 46 -7.49 0.72 -14.75
C GLY A 46 -7.94 0.39 -13.33
N ARG A 47 -9.26 0.36 -13.10
CA ARG A 47 -9.86 0.09 -11.79
C ARG A 47 -9.69 -1.37 -11.36
N ALA A 48 -9.90 -2.32 -12.27
CA ALA A 48 -9.68 -3.74 -12.00
C ALA A 48 -8.23 -4.02 -11.61
N ARG A 49 -7.28 -3.45 -12.35
CA ARG A 49 -5.84 -3.55 -12.06
C ARG A 49 -5.49 -2.94 -10.71
N GLU A 50 -6.04 -1.78 -10.38
CA GLU A 50 -5.85 -1.14 -9.07
C GLU A 50 -6.35 -2.03 -7.92
N ILE A 51 -7.60 -2.53 -8.00
CA ILE A 51 -8.17 -3.40 -6.96
C ILE A 51 -7.37 -4.69 -6.79
N ARG A 52 -6.92 -5.28 -7.89
CA ARG A 52 -6.04 -6.45 -7.87
C ARG A 52 -4.73 -6.14 -7.15
N ALA A 53 -4.07 -5.04 -7.49
CA ALA A 53 -2.81 -4.62 -6.89
C ALA A 53 -2.95 -4.38 -5.38
N LEU A 54 -3.99 -3.64 -4.96
CA LEU A 54 -4.26 -3.37 -3.55
C LEU A 54 -4.50 -4.65 -2.75
N ALA A 55 -5.17 -5.64 -3.36
CA ALA A 55 -5.35 -6.95 -2.74
C ALA A 55 -4.04 -7.74 -2.68
N GLU A 56 -3.24 -7.72 -3.75
CA GLU A 56 -1.96 -8.42 -3.87
C GLU A 56 -0.94 -7.90 -2.84
N PHE A 57 -0.80 -6.58 -2.68
CA PHE A 57 0.14 -6.00 -1.71
C PHE A 57 -0.22 -6.32 -0.25
N GLN A 58 -1.51 -6.39 0.08
CA GLN A 58 -1.98 -6.80 1.42
C GLN A 58 -1.81 -8.30 1.69
N THR A 59 -1.31 -9.09 0.71
CA THR A 59 -0.84 -10.45 0.97
C THR A 59 0.48 -10.47 1.72
N VAL A 60 1.27 -9.38 1.71
CA VAL A 60 2.51 -9.27 2.49
C VAL A 60 2.16 -9.10 3.97
N PRO A 61 2.80 -9.84 4.90
CA PRO A 61 2.54 -9.67 6.33
C PRO A 61 2.77 -8.23 6.79
N SER A 62 2.00 -7.76 7.77
CA SER A 62 2.10 -6.40 8.33
C SER A 62 1.89 -5.23 7.33
N ILE A 63 1.53 -5.51 6.07
CA ILE A 63 1.18 -4.49 5.08
C ILE A 63 -0.35 -4.32 5.04
N GLY A 64 -0.78 -3.09 5.31
CA GLY A 64 -2.19 -2.69 5.24
C GLY A 64 -2.50 -1.85 3.99
N ILE A 65 -3.78 -1.50 3.84
CA ILE A 65 -4.28 -0.75 2.67
C ILE A 65 -3.52 0.56 2.41
N ARG A 66 -3.14 1.31 3.45
CA ARG A 66 -2.45 2.61 3.28
C ARG A 66 -1.13 2.46 2.51
N PHE A 67 -0.31 1.49 2.91
CA PHE A 67 0.95 1.24 2.21
C PHE A 67 0.75 0.58 0.84
N ALA A 68 -0.32 -0.21 0.67
CA ALA A 68 -0.70 -0.72 -0.65
C ALA A 68 -1.06 0.44 -1.61
N GLU A 69 -1.79 1.46 -1.13
CA GLU A 69 -2.08 2.68 -1.88
C GLU A 69 -0.81 3.47 -2.19
N ASP A 70 0.17 3.50 -1.28
CA ASP A 70 1.48 4.13 -1.54
C ASP A 70 2.26 3.45 -2.67
N LEU A 71 2.21 2.11 -2.75
CA LEU A 71 2.80 1.36 -3.86
C LEU A 71 2.11 1.63 -5.20
N VAL A 72 0.77 1.70 -5.20
CA VAL A 72 0.00 2.09 -6.39
C VAL A 72 0.30 3.55 -6.79
N PHE A 73 0.44 4.46 -5.83
CA PHE A 73 0.84 5.85 -6.06
C PHE A 73 2.23 5.97 -6.71
N LEU A 74 3.15 5.07 -6.36
CA LEU A 74 4.45 4.95 -7.04
C LEU A 74 4.36 4.34 -8.44
N GLY A 75 3.21 3.77 -8.82
CA GLY A 75 2.96 3.18 -10.13
C GLY A 75 3.18 1.67 -10.18
N TYR A 76 3.26 1.00 -9.03
CA TYR A 76 3.38 -0.46 -8.95
C TYR A 76 2.00 -1.11 -8.83
N TYR A 77 1.75 -2.14 -9.62
CA TYR A 77 0.49 -2.87 -9.69
C TYR A 77 0.63 -4.39 -9.46
N ALA A 78 1.84 -4.90 -9.22
CA ALA A 78 2.10 -6.28 -8.83
C ALA A 78 3.41 -6.43 -8.02
N LEU A 79 3.48 -7.43 -7.13
CA LEU A 79 4.67 -7.69 -6.32
C LEU A 79 5.90 -8.01 -7.19
N LYS A 80 5.70 -8.67 -8.33
CA LYS A 80 6.77 -9.00 -9.27
C LYS A 80 7.54 -7.76 -9.77
N GLU A 81 6.89 -6.60 -9.82
CA GLU A 81 7.51 -5.35 -10.27
C GLU A 81 8.47 -4.78 -9.22
N LEU A 82 8.37 -5.23 -7.96
CA LEU A 82 9.25 -4.82 -6.86
C LEU A 82 10.50 -5.71 -6.74
N LYS A 83 10.60 -6.78 -7.54
CA LYS A 83 11.79 -7.65 -7.54
C LYS A 83 13.03 -6.86 -7.90
N ASN A 84 14.14 -7.15 -7.21
CA ASN A 84 15.45 -6.51 -7.37
C ASN A 84 15.46 -4.97 -7.21
N LYS A 85 14.38 -4.36 -6.70
CA LYS A 85 14.41 -2.95 -6.30
C LYS A 85 15.14 -2.78 -4.97
N ASP A 86 15.42 -1.53 -4.64
CA ASP A 86 16.05 -1.15 -3.37
C ASP A 86 15.04 -0.38 -2.51
N GLY A 87 14.85 -0.82 -1.26
CA GLY A 87 13.88 -0.21 -0.33
C GLY A 87 14.22 1.22 0.06
N ALA A 88 15.51 1.58 0.16
CA ALA A 88 15.93 2.95 0.40
C ALA A 88 15.63 3.82 -0.83
N LYS A 89 15.89 3.33 -2.05
CA LYS A 89 15.59 4.07 -3.28
C LYS A 89 14.11 4.26 -3.53
N LEU A 90 13.29 3.27 -3.21
CA LEU A 90 11.82 3.40 -3.22
C LEU A 90 11.34 4.48 -2.25
N THR A 91 11.94 4.54 -1.06
CA THR A 91 11.64 5.57 -0.06
C THR A 91 11.99 6.96 -0.57
N GLU A 92 13.19 7.13 -1.13
CA GLU A 92 13.64 8.41 -1.71
C GLU A 92 12.73 8.87 -2.86
N GLU A 93 12.33 7.94 -3.74
CA GLU A 93 11.37 8.21 -4.81
C GLU A 93 10.01 8.64 -4.26
N TYR A 94 9.51 7.94 -3.25
CA TYR A 94 8.24 8.24 -2.62
C TYR A 94 8.23 9.62 -1.96
N GLU A 95 9.25 9.95 -1.17
CA GLU A 95 9.40 11.27 -0.56
C GLU A 95 9.45 12.39 -1.60
N ARG A 96 10.23 12.20 -2.68
CA ARG A 96 10.28 13.17 -3.79
C ARG A 96 8.91 13.40 -4.43
N ARG A 97 8.15 12.34 -4.73
CA ARG A 97 6.81 12.47 -5.32
C ARG A 97 5.81 13.10 -4.35
N LYS A 98 5.98 12.91 -3.04
CA LYS A 98 5.17 13.55 -2.00
C LYS A 98 5.57 15.00 -1.71
N ALA A 99 6.80 15.39 -2.04
CA ALA A 99 7.42 16.68 -1.69
C ALA A 99 7.56 16.91 -0.17
N TYR A 100 7.59 15.84 0.62
CA TYR A 100 7.85 15.85 2.06
C TYR A 100 8.52 14.54 2.48
N TRP A 101 9.26 14.56 3.58
CA TRP A 101 9.86 13.36 4.14
C TRP A 101 8.87 12.61 5.05
N ILE A 102 8.99 11.28 5.09
CA ILE A 102 8.04 10.38 5.74
C ILE A 102 8.58 9.75 7.02
N ASP A 103 7.68 9.20 7.82
CA ASP A 103 8.07 8.41 8.98
C ASP A 103 9.00 7.24 8.56
N PRO A 104 10.14 7.02 9.25
CA PRO A 104 11.11 6.00 8.86
C PRO A 104 10.56 4.55 8.85
N CYS A 105 9.46 4.24 9.54
CA CYS A 105 8.85 2.91 9.48
C CYS A 105 8.30 2.56 8.09
N VAL A 106 8.08 3.57 7.23
CA VAL A 106 7.62 3.35 5.86
C VAL A 106 8.77 2.82 4.99
N GLU A 107 10.02 3.21 5.24
CA GLU A 107 11.18 2.58 4.58
C GLU A 107 11.31 1.10 4.96
N ASP A 108 11.04 0.76 6.22
CA ASP A 108 11.04 -0.63 6.69
C ASP A 108 9.98 -1.47 5.94
N GLN A 109 8.83 -0.88 5.61
CA GLN A 109 7.80 -1.51 4.77
C GLN A 109 8.26 -1.67 3.32
N PHE A 110 8.96 -0.68 2.73
CA PHE A 110 9.55 -0.80 1.38
C PHE A 110 10.57 -1.95 1.31
N ARG A 111 11.45 -2.06 2.31
CA ARG A 111 12.41 -3.18 2.41
C ARG A 111 11.70 -4.52 2.52
N LEU A 112 10.63 -4.61 3.33
CA LEU A 112 9.83 -5.83 3.45
C LEU A 112 9.21 -6.25 2.12
N VAL A 113 8.55 -5.34 1.38
CA VAL A 113 7.87 -5.74 0.14
C VAL A 113 8.84 -6.15 -0.96
N VAL A 114 10.02 -5.54 -1.02
CA VAL A 114 11.12 -5.97 -1.90
C VAL A 114 11.60 -7.37 -1.49
N TYR A 115 11.86 -7.58 -0.20
CA TYR A 115 12.27 -8.89 0.32
C TYR A 115 11.24 -9.97 0.00
N PHE A 116 9.96 -9.70 0.26
CA PHE A 116 8.86 -10.61 -0.03
C PHE A 116 8.74 -10.88 -1.53
N ALA A 117 8.86 -9.86 -2.39
CA ALA A 117 8.83 -10.03 -3.83
C ALA A 117 9.96 -10.94 -4.35
N ASN A 118 11.14 -10.83 -3.76
CA ASN A 118 12.31 -11.65 -4.14
C ASN A 118 12.23 -13.08 -3.62
N THR A 119 11.72 -13.29 -2.42
CA THR A 119 11.86 -14.58 -1.70
C THR A 119 10.56 -15.35 -1.52
N GLY A 120 9.41 -14.67 -1.54
CA GLY A 120 8.13 -15.21 -1.11
C GLY A 120 8.03 -15.50 0.40
N ASP A 121 9.03 -15.12 1.21
CA ASP A 121 9.04 -15.41 2.64
C ASP A 121 8.05 -14.52 3.41
N ALA A 122 6.97 -15.14 3.88
CA ALA A 122 5.91 -14.53 4.67
C ALA A 122 6.16 -14.57 6.19
N SER A 123 7.34 -14.99 6.66
CA SER A 123 7.67 -15.06 8.08
C SER A 123 8.04 -13.71 8.69
N LYS A 124 8.45 -12.74 7.86
CA LYS A 124 8.92 -11.42 8.30
C LYS A 124 7.80 -10.38 8.32
N SER A 125 7.90 -9.47 9.27
CA SER A 125 7.12 -8.23 9.33
C SER A 125 8.04 -7.03 9.15
N TRP A 126 7.50 -5.85 8.88
CA TRP A 126 8.31 -4.69 8.46
C TRP A 126 9.36 -4.31 9.51
N TRP A 127 9.06 -4.43 10.81
CA TRP A 127 10.00 -4.07 11.87
C TRP A 127 11.25 -4.96 11.92
N ALA A 128 11.25 -6.13 11.27
CA ALA A 128 12.44 -6.97 11.11
C ALA A 128 13.55 -6.26 10.31
N PHE A 129 13.20 -5.26 9.50
CA PHE A 129 14.12 -4.48 8.66
C PHE A 129 14.63 -3.20 9.35
N THR A 130 14.14 -2.89 10.55
CA THR A 130 14.58 -1.72 11.34
C THR A 130 16.10 -1.68 11.57
N PRO A 131 16.77 -2.79 11.97
CA PRO A 131 18.21 -2.76 12.20
C PRO A 131 18.99 -2.50 10.91
N GLU A 132 18.57 -3.12 9.80
CA GLU A 132 19.17 -2.95 8.48
C GLU A 132 19.05 -1.49 8.00
N ARG A 133 17.86 -0.90 8.10
CA ARG A 133 17.64 0.52 7.77
C ARG A 133 18.52 1.43 8.59
N LYS A 134 18.56 1.22 9.92
CA LYS A 134 19.37 2.08 10.82
C LYS A 134 20.84 2.06 10.44
N LYS A 135 21.39 0.86 10.20
CA LYS A 135 22.77 0.69 9.73
C LYS A 135 22.99 1.42 8.40
N TYR A 136 22.12 1.19 7.42
CA TYR A 136 22.21 1.83 6.11
C TYR A 136 22.19 3.36 6.20
N ARG A 137 21.27 3.94 6.99
CA ARG A 137 21.15 5.40 7.14
C ARG A 137 22.27 6.01 7.98
N GLN A 138 22.90 5.25 8.87
CA GLN A 138 24.12 5.70 9.55
C GLN A 138 25.31 5.79 8.59
N GLU A 139 25.44 4.83 7.68
CA GLU A 139 26.56 4.75 6.73
C GLU A 139 26.38 5.69 5.53
N ASN A 140 25.15 5.85 5.03
CA ASN A 140 24.87 6.53 3.76
C ASN A 140 24.08 7.84 3.92
N GLY A 141 23.45 8.06 5.07
CA GLY A 141 22.55 9.19 5.29
C GLY A 141 21.30 9.16 4.41
N TYR A 142 20.73 10.34 4.22
CA TYR A 142 19.67 10.63 3.26
C TYR A 142 20.24 11.42 2.08
N PRO A 143 19.66 11.33 0.88
CA PRO A 143 20.18 12.06 -0.27
C PRO A 143 20.01 13.57 -0.08
N ALA A 144 20.86 14.35 -0.74
CA ALA A 144 20.88 15.82 -0.61
C ALA A 144 19.61 16.49 -1.14
N ASP A 145 18.89 15.83 -2.06
CA ASP A 145 17.63 16.28 -2.64
C ASP A 145 16.39 15.85 -1.82
N ARG A 146 16.58 15.28 -0.62
CA ARG A 146 15.46 14.91 0.24
C ARG A 146 14.62 16.14 0.59
N PRO A 147 13.29 16.07 0.48
CA PRO A 147 12.42 17.17 0.91
C PRO A 147 12.66 17.55 2.38
N GLN A 148 12.62 18.86 2.66
CA GLN A 148 12.86 19.38 4.02
C GLN A 148 11.60 19.33 4.90
N LYS A 149 10.43 19.49 4.28
CA LYS A 149 9.14 19.48 4.97
C LYS A 149 8.81 18.08 5.49
N ALA A 150 8.37 17.98 6.74
CA ALA A 150 7.94 16.73 7.34
C ALA A 150 6.49 16.37 6.99
N TRP A 151 6.18 15.07 6.93
CA TRP A 151 4.83 14.58 6.69
C TRP A 151 3.78 15.11 7.68
N TYR A 152 4.13 15.35 8.94
CA TYR A 152 3.18 15.87 9.93
C TYR A 152 2.86 17.35 9.72
N GLU A 153 3.71 18.09 9.00
CA GLU A 153 3.45 19.49 8.63
C GLU A 153 2.52 19.63 7.43
N THR A 154 2.20 18.52 6.73
CA THR A 154 1.20 18.50 5.65
C THR A 154 -0.21 18.22 6.17
N ILE A 155 -0.31 17.80 7.43
CA ILE A 155 -1.57 17.58 8.11
C ILE A 155 -2.00 18.94 8.67
N GLY A 156 -2.85 19.68 7.95
CA GLY A 156 -3.28 21.02 8.38
C GLY A 156 -3.83 21.06 9.81
N LYS A 157 -3.68 22.20 10.51
CA LYS A 157 -4.31 22.44 11.84
C LYS A 157 -5.82 22.24 11.73
N GLY A 158 -6.30 21.03 12.04
CA GLY A 158 -7.71 20.63 11.83
C GLY A 158 -7.93 19.17 11.42
N HIS A 159 -6.88 18.37 11.24
CA HIS A 159 -7.06 16.92 11.09
C HIS A 159 -7.33 16.27 12.46
N LYS A 160 -8.61 15.96 12.71
CA LYS A 160 -8.97 14.85 13.60
C LYS A 160 -8.34 13.57 13.04
N ALA A 161 -8.10 12.57 13.90
CA ALA A 161 -7.54 11.28 13.50
C ALA A 161 -8.26 10.74 12.23
N PRO A 162 -7.54 10.05 11.30
CA PRO A 162 -8.03 9.74 9.96
C PRO A 162 -9.13 8.64 9.88
N ASP A 163 -9.97 8.51 10.89
CA ASP A 163 -11.19 7.69 10.89
C ASP A 163 -12.47 8.49 10.58
N ASP A 164 -12.43 9.83 10.57
CA ASP A 164 -13.65 10.67 10.49
C ASP A 164 -13.99 11.25 9.11
N LEU A 165 -13.27 10.91 8.03
CA LEU A 165 -13.56 11.47 6.69
C LEU A 165 -14.67 10.73 5.90
N LEU A 166 -15.38 9.80 6.52
CA LEU A 166 -16.52 9.09 5.91
C LEU A 166 -17.90 9.54 6.40
N THR A 167 -18.02 10.56 7.25
CA THR A 167 -19.32 10.98 7.83
C THR A 167 -19.79 12.39 7.47
N LEU A 168 -19.15 13.11 6.53
CA LEU A 168 -19.58 14.47 6.15
C LEU A 168 -20.08 14.59 4.70
N LYS A 169 -20.93 13.64 4.29
CA LYS A 169 -21.83 13.81 3.15
C LYS A 169 -23.23 13.32 3.52
N ASP A 170 -23.86 14.02 4.46
CA ASP A 170 -25.31 14.02 4.65
C ASP A 170 -25.65 15.17 5.60
N GLU A 171 -25.60 16.41 5.08
CA GLU A 171 -26.28 17.56 5.69
C GLU A 171 -26.22 18.75 4.72
N ARG A 172 -26.99 18.65 3.63
CA ARG A 172 -27.61 19.80 2.97
C ARG A 172 -29.05 19.42 2.67
N SER A 173 -29.95 19.84 3.56
CA SER A 173 -31.33 20.14 3.20
C SER A 173 -31.37 21.31 2.21
#